data_AF-A0A484IDF9-F1
#
_entry.id   AF-A0A484IDF9-F1
#
_cell.length_a   1.000
_cell.length_b   1.000
_cell.length_c   1.000
_cell.angle_alpha   90.00
_cell.angle_beta   90.00
_cell.angle_gamma   90.00
#
_symmetry.space_group_name_H-M   'P 1'
#
loop_
_entity.id
_entity.type
_entity.pdbx_description
1 polymer ?
#
loop_
_entity_poly.entity_id
_entity_poly.type
_entity_poly.pdbx_seq_one_letter_code
_entity_poly.pdbx_strand_id
1 'polypeptide(L)'
;MYITKVSKGDAFEIVVSKLSQISDITGQIMYLGDSENDDPAFRKSDVSIGVSSDDRLSPRLDYTYTIKFENLPSFFNRLVDNNYIFSESLLTF
;
A
#
# COMPACT_ATOMS: atom_id res chain seq x y z
N MET A 1 -27.55 0.94 -16.74
CA MET A 1 -26.08 0.96 -16.87
C MET A 1 -25.56 2.02 -15.91
N TYR A 2 -25.12 1.65 -14.71
CA TYR A 2 -24.54 2.60 -13.76
C TYR A 2 -23.05 2.74 -14.10
N ILE A 3 -22.71 3.77 -14.87
CA ILE A 3 -21.33 4.11 -15.22
C ILE A 3 -20.83 5.10 -14.18
N THR A 4 -20.48 4.60 -13.00
CA THR A 4 -19.60 5.33 -12.10
C THR A 4 -18.27 4.60 -12.14
N LYS A 5 -17.28 5.22 -12.81
CA LYS A 5 -15.91 4.71 -12.82
C LYS A 5 -15.38 4.93 -11.41
N VAL A 6 -15.43 3.91 -10.56
CA VAL A 6 -14.88 3.92 -9.21
C VAL A 6 -13.43 3.42 -9.30
N SER A 7 -12.47 4.19 -8.80
CA SER A 7 -11.07 3.76 -8.70
C SER A 7 -10.62 3.66 -7.25
N LYS A 8 -9.74 2.70 -6.95
CA LYS A 8 -9.13 2.58 -5.61
C LYS A 8 -8.33 3.83 -5.24
N GLY A 9 -7.76 4.52 -6.22
CA GLY A 9 -7.06 5.79 -6.03
C GLY A 9 -7.97 6.95 -5.61
N ASP A 10 -9.22 7.01 -6.08
CA ASP A 10 -10.18 8.03 -5.63
C ASP A 10 -10.66 7.73 -4.21
N ALA A 11 -10.91 6.45 -3.91
CA ALA A 11 -11.23 6.03 -2.55
C ALA A 11 -10.08 6.33 -1.56
N PHE A 12 -8.83 6.10 -1.99
CA PHE A 12 -7.64 6.42 -1.23
C PHE A 12 -7.60 7.92 -0.86
N GLU A 13 -7.74 8.81 -1.84
CA GLU A 13 -7.74 10.27 -1.58
C GLU A 13 -8.84 10.70 -0.63
N ILE A 14 -10.05 10.14 -0.78
CA ILE A 14 -11.17 10.46 0.12
C ILE A 14 -10.83 10.05 1.56
N VAL A 15 -10.23 8.87 1.75
CA VAL A 15 -9.83 8.40 3.09
C VAL A 15 -8.72 9.29 3.67
N VAL A 16 -7.67 9.56 2.90
CA VAL A 16 -6.55 10.41 3.33
C VAL A 16 -7.03 11.82 3.68
N SER A 17 -7.88 12.41 2.84
CA SER A 17 -8.48 13.72 3.07
C SER A 17 -9.28 13.76 4.38
N LYS A 18 -10.10 12.73 4.64
CA LYS A 18 -10.86 12.62 5.90
C LYS A 18 -9.96 12.42 7.11
N LEU A 19 -8.94 11.57 7.01
CA LEU A 19 -8.00 11.34 8.11
C LEU A 19 -7.23 12.63 8.45
N SER A 20 -6.86 13.42 7.43
CA SER A 20 -6.17 14.71 7.60
C SER A 20 -7.05 15.77 8.29
N GLN A 21 -8.38 15.62 8.24
CA GLN A 21 -9.31 16.48 8.96
C GLN A 21 -9.51 16.06 10.43
N ILE A 22 -9.27 14.78 10.75
CA ILE A 22 -9.49 14.21 12.09
C ILE A 22 -8.22 14.26 12.94
N SER A 23 -7.06 14.17 12.28
CA SER A 23 -5.75 14.17 12.92
C SER A 23 -4.74 14.85 12.02
N ASP A 24 -3.76 15.54 12.61
CA ASP A 24 -2.56 15.97 11.88
C ASP A 24 -1.76 14.72 11.46
N ILE A 25 -2.08 14.18 10.28
CA ILE A 25 -1.25 13.17 9.65
C ILE A 25 0.07 13.84 9.28
N THR A 26 1.09 13.59 10.09
CA THR A 26 2.46 14.07 9.86
C THR A 26 3.38 12.97 9.35
N GLY A 27 2.88 11.73 9.26
CA GLY A 27 3.61 10.55 8.82
C GLY A 27 3.33 10.13 7.38
N GLN A 28 4.14 9.22 6.87
CA GLN A 28 3.98 8.61 5.56
C GLN A 28 2.73 7.71 5.52
N ILE A 29 2.01 7.75 4.41
CA ILE A 29 0.86 6.90 4.15
C ILE A 29 1.31 5.70 3.31
N MET A 30 1.18 4.52 3.91
CA MET A 30 1.52 3.26 3.28
C MET A 30 0.28 2.62 2.65
N TYR A 31 0.45 2.10 1.43
CA TYR A 31 -0.59 1.35 0.72
C TYR A 31 -0.04 -0.01 0.26
N LEU A 32 -0.81 -1.06 0.52
CA LEU A 32 -0.51 -2.43 0.10
C LEU A 32 -1.57 -2.91 -0.89
N GLY A 33 -1.13 -3.53 -1.98
CA GLY A 33 -2.03 -4.09 -3.00
C GLY A 33 -1.35 -5.18 -3.81
N ASP A 34 -2.10 -5.96 -4.58
CA ASP A 34 -1.62 -7.14 -5.29
C ASP A 34 -1.93 -7.13 -6.79
N SER A 35 -2.69 -6.13 -7.27
CA SER A 35 -3.27 -6.13 -8.62
C SER A 35 -3.12 -4.80 -9.35
N GLU A 36 -3.33 -4.78 -10.67
CA GLU A 36 -3.28 -3.54 -11.50
C GLU A 36 -4.34 -2.51 -11.08
N ASN A 37 -5.44 -2.97 -10.49
CA ASN A 37 -6.49 -2.07 -9.98
C ASN A 37 -6.01 -1.21 -8.79
N ASP A 38 -4.84 -1.54 -8.22
CA ASP A 38 -4.18 -0.82 -7.13
C ASP A 38 -3.25 0.28 -7.62
N ASP A 39 -2.84 0.29 -8.90
CA ASP A 39 -1.92 1.30 -9.46
C ASP A 39 -2.36 2.75 -9.22
N PRO A 40 -3.65 3.11 -9.35
CA PRO A 40 -4.09 4.46 -9.01
C PRO A 40 -3.87 4.83 -7.53
N ALA A 41 -3.87 3.87 -6.61
CA ALA A 41 -3.58 4.10 -5.19
C ALA A 41 -2.07 4.06 -4.92
N PHE A 42 -1.32 3.14 -5.55
CA PHE A 42 0.15 3.11 -5.45
C PHE A 42 0.79 4.43 -5.82
N ARG A 43 0.32 5.07 -6.90
CA ARG A 43 0.83 6.37 -7.36
C ARG A 43 0.53 7.53 -6.42
N LYS A 44 -0.41 7.37 -5.49
CA LYS A 44 -0.86 8.42 -4.56
C LYS A 44 -0.34 8.24 -3.13
N SER A 45 0.18 7.06 -2.80
CA SER A 45 0.76 6.76 -1.49
C SER A 45 2.24 7.15 -1.40
N ASP A 46 2.69 7.54 -0.21
CA ASP A 46 4.12 7.79 0.05
C ASP A 46 4.93 6.50 0.00
N VAL A 47 4.35 5.40 0.48
CA VAL A 47 4.97 4.07 0.48
C VAL A 47 4.00 3.08 -0.17
N SER A 48 4.28 2.68 -1.41
CA SER A 48 3.52 1.65 -2.13
C SER A 48 4.23 0.30 -2.09
N ILE A 49 3.55 -0.73 -1.59
CA ILE A 49 4.08 -2.09 -1.47
C ILE A 49 3.17 -3.05 -2.25
N GLY A 50 3.74 -3.69 -3.28
CA GLY A 50 3.12 -4.78 -4.00
C GLY A 50 3.23 -6.10 -3.24
N VAL A 51 2.12 -6.76 -2.97
CA VAL A 51 2.07 -8.09 -2.35
C VAL A 51 1.98 -9.15 -3.44
N SER A 52 3.05 -9.90 -3.63
CA SER A 52 3.10 -11.00 -4.60
C SER A 52 2.66 -12.32 -3.97
N SER A 53 1.68 -12.99 -4.58
CA SER A 53 1.23 -14.32 -4.16
C SER A 53 1.73 -15.45 -5.06
N ASP A 54 2.12 -15.15 -6.31
CA ASP A 54 2.71 -16.11 -7.24
C ASP A 54 3.87 -15.45 -7.99
N ASP A 55 5.08 -15.97 -7.82
CA ASP A 55 6.31 -15.46 -8.45
C ASP A 55 6.26 -15.54 -10.00
N ARG A 56 5.33 -16.32 -10.56
CA ARG A 56 5.12 -16.46 -12.01
C ARG A 56 4.26 -15.32 -12.59
N LEU A 57 3.53 -14.62 -11.74
CA LEU A 57 2.75 -13.44 -12.10
C LEU A 57 3.59 -12.22 -11.72
N SER A 58 4.26 -11.63 -12.70
CA SER A 58 4.96 -10.34 -12.54
C SER A 58 4.23 -9.25 -13.34
N PRO A 59 2.98 -8.89 -12.95
CA PRO A 59 2.33 -7.74 -13.54
C PRO A 59 3.20 -6.50 -13.30
N ARG A 60 3.27 -5.62 -14.29
CA ARG A 60 4.10 -4.43 -14.24
C ARG A 60 3.33 -3.34 -13.48
N LEU A 61 3.31 -3.48 -12.16
CA LEU A 61 2.58 -2.61 -11.24
C LEU A 61 3.42 -1.39 -10.82
N ASP A 62 2.76 -0.28 -10.52
CA ASP A 62 3.37 1.01 -10.17
C ASP A 62 3.82 1.10 -8.68
N TYR A 63 4.12 -0.03 -8.02
CA TYR A 63 4.59 -0.03 -6.63
C TYR A 63 6.09 0.27 -6.51
N THR A 64 6.51 0.84 -5.37
CA THR A 64 7.92 1.12 -5.06
C THR A 64 8.63 -0.09 -4.48
N TYR A 65 7.95 -0.86 -3.64
CA TYR A 65 8.50 -2.03 -2.95
C TYR A 65 7.65 -3.27 -3.20
N THR A 66 8.22 -4.45 -3.00
CA THR A 66 7.45 -5.70 -3.08
C THR A 66 7.72 -6.60 -1.88
N ILE A 67 6.72 -7.38 -1.51
CA ILE A 67 6.80 -8.41 -0.49
C ILE A 67 6.04 -9.66 -0.96
N LYS A 68 6.55 -10.84 -0.63
CA LYS A 68 5.79 -12.08 -0.83
C LYS A 68 4.68 -12.20 0.21
N PHE A 69 3.53 -12.74 -0.18
CA PHE A 69 2.39 -12.95 0.71
C PHE A 69 2.78 -13.74 1.97
N GLU A 70 3.65 -14.74 1.85
CA GLU A 70 4.16 -15.54 2.97
C GLU A 70 4.93 -14.72 4.02
N ASN A 71 5.55 -13.61 3.61
CA ASN A 71 6.31 -12.73 4.49
C ASN A 71 5.45 -11.61 5.10
N LEU A 72 4.21 -11.43 4.63
CA LEU A 72 3.33 -10.37 5.08
C LEU A 72 3.04 -10.39 6.60
N PRO A 73 2.83 -11.55 7.26
CA PRO A 73 2.68 -11.59 8.72
C PRO A 73 3.94 -11.11 9.45
N SER A 74 5.13 -11.54 9.00
CA SER A 74 6.41 -11.13 9.57
C SER A 74 6.62 -9.62 9.41
N PHE A 75 6.30 -9.08 8.23
CA PHE A 75 6.34 -7.65 7.97
C PHE A 75 5.47 -6.85 8.93
N PHE A 76 4.21 -7.26 9.14
CA PHE A 76 3.31 -6.55 10.04
C PHE A 76 3.80 -6.57 11.49
N ASN A 77 4.32 -7.71 11.96
CA ASN A 77 4.91 -7.78 13.31
C ASN A 77 6.09 -6.81 13.44
N ARG A 78 7.01 -6.81 12.47
CA ARG A 78 8.16 -5.90 12.48
C ARG A 78 7.76 -4.43 12.35
N LEU A 79 6.68 -4.14 11.63
CA LEU A 79 6.13 -2.79 11.52
C LEU A 79 5.56 -2.32 12.86
N VAL A 80 4.86 -3.18 13.59
CA VAL A 80 4.39 -2.91 14.95
C VAL A 80 5.57 -2.71 15.89
N ASP A 81 6.57 -3.59 15.85
CA ASP A 81 7.81 -3.48 16.65
C ASP A 81 8.57 -2.18 16.35
N ASN A 82 8.42 -1.65 15.14
CA ASN A 82 9.01 -0.38 14.71
C ASN A 82 8.06 0.82 14.83
N ASN A 83 7.06 0.77 15.73
CA ASN A 83 6.10 1.85 16.01
C ASN A 83 5.35 2.37 14.77
N TYR A 84 5.04 1.49 13.81
CA TYR A 84 4.40 1.82 12.54
C TYR A 84 5.21 2.75 11.62
N ILE A 85 6.50 2.93 11.89
CA ILE A 85 7.40 3.70 11.03
C ILE A 85 7.95 2.75 9.96
N PHE A 86 7.72 3.06 8.70
CA PHE A 86 8.28 2.27 7.61
C PHE A 86 9.79 2.49 7.48
N SER A 87 10.53 1.42 7.18
CA SER A 87 11.88 1.49 6.65
C SER A 87 12.13 0.30 5.74
N GLU A 88 13.01 0.46 4.75
CA GLU A 88 13.36 -0.64 3.83
C GLU A 88 13.92 -1.87 4.54
N SER A 89 14.56 -1.68 5.71
CA SER A 89 15.05 -2.78 6.53
C SER A 89 13.94 -3.76 6.94
N LEU A 90 12.69 -3.30 7.03
CA LEU A 90 11.51 -4.10 7.35
C LEU A 90 11.13 -5.10 6.25
N LEU A 91 11.71 -4.96 5.06
CA LEU A 91 11.47 -5.84 3.91
C LEU A 91 12.51 -6.97 3.79
N THR A 92 13.50 -7.02 4.67
CA THR A 92 14.50 -8.09 4.71
C THR A 92 13.98 -9.25 5.55
N PHE A 93 13.74 -10.41 4.93
CA PHE A 93 13.25 -11.64 5.58
C PHE A 93 14.24 -12.79 5.43
#